data_AF-A0A3N1KW54-F1
#
_entry.id   AF-A0A3N1KW54-F1
#
_cell.length_a   1.000
_cell.length_b   1.000
_cell.length_c   1.000
_cell.angle_alpha   90.00
_cell.angle_beta   90.00
_cell.angle_gamma   90.00
#
_symmetry.space_group_name_H-M   'P 1'
#
loop_
_entity.id
_entity.type
_entity.pdbx_description
1 polymer ?
#
loop_
_entity_poly.entity_id
_entity_poly.type
_entity_poly.pdbx_seq_one_letter_code
_entity_poly.pdbx_strand_id
1 'polypeptide(L)' 'MASHPGPEPGLKRNIASLVGGFVIAGGVFVLWMLVTSTAGWSGTGATVTGLAVAAVVGGYIRLADL' A
#
# COMPACT_ATOMS: atom_id res chain seq x y z
N MET A 1 -13.47 31.30 -28.22
CA MET A 1 -14.06 30.57 -27.08
C MET A 1 -12.91 29.86 -26.38
N ALA A 2 -12.46 30.37 -25.24
CA ALA A 2 -11.32 29.81 -24.52
C ALA A 2 -11.77 28.53 -23.80
N SER A 3 -11.27 27.38 -24.25
CA SER A 3 -11.40 26.11 -23.53
C SER A 3 -10.46 26.14 -22.33
N HIS A 4 -10.99 26.49 -21.16
CA HIS A 4 -10.29 26.27 -19.90
C HIS A 4 -10.10 24.76 -19.69
N PRO A 5 -8.86 24.25 -19.55
CA PRO A 5 -8.64 22.89 -19.11
C PRO A 5 -9.06 22.83 -17.63
N GLY A 6 -10.22 22.23 -17.36
CA GLY A 6 -10.59 21.87 -15.99
C GLY A 6 -9.54 20.93 -15.41
N PRO A 7 -9.26 20.98 -14.09
CA PRO A 7 -8.25 20.15 -13.47
C PRO A 7 -8.54 18.68 -13.75
N GLU A 8 -7.66 18.00 -14.49
CA GLU A 8 -7.83 16.62 -14.93
C GLU A 8 -8.15 15.70 -13.75
N PRO A 9 -9.40 15.19 -13.63
CA PRO A 9 -9.84 14.45 -12.44
C PRO A 9 -9.04 13.14 -12.25
N GLY A 10 -8.49 12.59 -13.33
CA GLY A 10 -7.77 11.31 -13.32
C GLY A 10 -6.41 11.36 -12.62
N LEU A 11 -5.64 12.45 -12.77
CA LEU A 11 -4.27 12.51 -12.24
C LEU A 11 -4.26 12.63 -10.71
N LYS A 12 -5.18 13.42 -10.14
CA LYS A 12 -5.29 13.61 -8.68
C LYS A 12 -5.80 12.35 -7.96
N ARG A 13 -6.73 11.60 -8.57
CA ARG A 13 -7.22 10.31 -8.03
C ARG A 13 -6.11 9.26 -7.98
N ASN A 14 -5.25 9.24 -9.01
CA ASN A 14 -4.14 8.31 -9.13
C ASN A 14 -3.09 8.47 -8.00
N ILE A 15 -2.78 9.72 -7.62
CA ILE A 15 -1.79 10.02 -6.57
C ILE A 15 -2.36 9.75 -5.18
N ALA A 16 -3.62 10.11 -4.92
CA ALA A 16 -4.27 9.85 -3.63
C ALA A 16 -4.34 8.34 -3.33
N SER A 17 -4.70 7.55 -4.35
CA SER A 17 -4.74 6.09 -4.28
C SER A 17 -3.35 5.45 -4.07
N LEU A 18 -2.30 6.02 -4.69
CA LEU A 18 -0.92 5.59 -4.48
C LEU A 18 -0.48 5.79 -3.02
N VAL A 19 -0.79 6.96 -2.45
CA VAL A 19 -0.46 7.28 -1.05
C VAL A 19 -1.24 6.37 -0.10
N GLY A 20 -2.53 6.16 -0.34
CA GLY A 20 -3.37 5.25 0.45
C GLY A 20 -2.84 3.81 0.46
N GLY A 21 -2.48 3.29 -0.72
CA GLY A 21 -1.90 1.95 -0.84
C GLY A 21 -0.57 1.79 -0.09
N PHE A 22 0.29 2.82 -0.13
CA PHE A 22 1.60 2.77 0.56
C PHE A 22 1.47 2.83 2.08
N VAL A 23 0.56 3.65 2.60
CA VAL A 23 0.27 3.74 4.04
C VAL A 23 -0.28 2.41 4.54
N ILE A 24 -1.21 1.79 3.80
CA ILE A 24 -1.79 0.49 4.18
C ILE A 24 -0.73 -0.61 4.11
N ALA A 25 0.10 -0.65 3.07
CA ALA A 25 1.21 -1.62 2.99
C ALA A 25 2.15 -1.51 4.20
N GLY A 26 2.52 -0.28 4.59
CA GLY A 26 3.34 -0.06 5.78
C GLY A 26 2.68 -0.56 7.06
N GLY A 27 1.39 -0.26 7.26
CA GLY A 27 0.62 -0.75 8.41
C GLY A 27 0.55 -2.28 8.48
N VAL A 28 0.31 -2.94 7.34
CA VAL A 28 0.28 -4.40 7.23
C VAL A 28 1.64 -5.00 7.56
N PHE A 29 2.73 -4.40 7.08
CA PHE A 29 4.09 -4.86 7.40
C PHE A 29 4.39 -4.78 8.91
N VAL A 30 4.03 -3.66 9.55
CA VAL A 30 4.22 -3.49 11.00
C VAL A 30 3.39 -4.51 11.78
N LEU A 31 2.12 -4.68 11.43
CA LEU A 31 1.24 -5.69 12.05
C LEU A 31 1.79 -7.11 11.88
N TRP A 32 2.29 -7.44 10.67
CA TRP A 32 2.94 -8.72 10.42
C TRP A 32 4.13 -8.94 11.35
N MET A 33 5.04 -7.98 11.43
CA MET A 33 6.22 -8.09 12.29
C MET A 33 5.86 -8.24 13.78
N LEU A 34 4.83 -7.52 14.24
CA LEU A 34 4.30 -7.67 15.60
C LEU A 34 3.77 -9.09 15.82
N VAL A 35 2.92 -9.60 14.93
CA VAL A 35 2.35 -10.95 15.03
C VAL A 35 3.45 -12.01 15.00
N THR A 36 4.38 -11.95 14.04
CA THR A 36 5.45 -12.95 13.95
C THR A 36 6.38 -12.90 15.16
N SER A 37 6.65 -11.71 15.70
CA SER A 37 7.45 -11.58 16.93
C SER A 37 6.77 -12.26 18.13
N THR A 38 5.44 -12.12 18.28
CA THR A 38 4.70 -12.79 19.34
C THR A 38 4.64 -14.31 19.15
N ALA A 39 4.67 -14.77 17.91
CA ALA A 39 4.71 -16.19 17.56
C ALA A 39 6.13 -16.82 17.68
N GLY A 40 7.15 -16.04 18.06
CA GLY A 40 8.54 -16.49 18.12
C GLY A 40 9.21 -16.63 16.74
N TRP A 41 8.54 -16.22 15.65
CA TRP A 41 9.10 -16.23 14.32
C TRP A 41 9.81 -14.90 14.02
N SER A 42 11.13 -14.95 13.94
CA SER A 42 11.98 -13.78 13.72
C SER A 42 13.06 -14.05 12.68
N GLY A 43 13.74 -12.99 12.25
CA GLY A 43 14.80 -13.05 11.24
C GLY A 43 14.31 -12.86 9.81
N THR A 44 15.20 -13.12 8.86
CA THR A 44 15.03 -12.77 7.45
C THR A 44 13.78 -13.35 6.82
N GLY A 45 13.39 -14.58 7.18
CA GLY A 45 12.18 -15.23 6.65
C GLY A 45 10.90 -14.49 7.02
N ALA A 46 10.79 -14.03 8.27
CA ALA A 46 9.65 -13.23 8.73
C ALA A 46 9.59 -11.89 8.00
N THR A 47 10.74 -11.22 7.82
CA THR A 47 10.83 -9.94 7.12
C THR A 47 10.46 -10.05 5.64
N VAL A 48 11.02 -11.02 4.91
CA VAL A 48 10.73 -11.21 3.48
C VAL A 48 9.27 -11.57 3.24
N THR A 49 8.70 -12.45 4.08
CA THR A 49 7.28 -12.80 3.97
C THR A 49 6.39 -11.60 4.30
N GLY A 50 6.76 -10.81 5.31
CA GLY A 50 6.04 -9.58 5.64
C GLY A 50 6.05 -8.57 4.51
N LEU A 51 7.19 -8.38 3.85
CA LEU A 51 7.30 -7.50 2.67
C LEU A 51 6.43 -8.02 1.52
N ALA A 52 6.42 -9.32 1.26
CA ALA A 52 5.57 -9.92 0.23
C ALA A 52 4.07 -9.70 0.54
N VAL A 53 3.64 -9.95 1.79
CA VAL A 53 2.25 -9.73 2.21
C VAL A 53 1.87 -8.25 2.11
N ALA A 54 2.72 -7.35 2.59
CA ALA A 54 2.50 -5.91 2.51
C ALA A 54 2.38 -5.42 1.05
N ALA A 55 3.24 -5.91 0.16
CA ALA A 55 3.20 -5.57 -1.26
C ALA A 55 1.92 -6.09 -1.94
N VAL A 56 1.50 -7.31 -1.63
CA VAL A 56 0.25 -7.89 -2.16
C VAL A 56 -0.96 -7.10 -1.69
N VAL A 57 -1.05 -6.78 -0.40
CA VAL A 57 -2.19 -6.02 0.15
C VAL A 57 -2.20 -4.59 -0.37
N GLY A 58 -1.07 -3.88 -0.33
CA GLY A 58 -0.96 -2.52 -0.85
C GLY A 58 -1.27 -2.43 -2.34
N GLY A 59 -0.80 -3.42 -3.12
CA GLY A 59 -1.10 -3.54 -4.54
C GLY A 59 -2.58 -3.81 -4.80
N TYR A 60 -3.22 -4.68 -4.02
CA TYR A 60 -4.66 -4.95 -4.14
C TYR A 60 -5.51 -3.71 -3.84
N ILE A 61 -5.20 -2.98 -2.76
CA ILE A 61 -5.87 -1.71 -2.44
C ILE A 61 -5.74 -0.73 -3.61
N ARG A 62 -4.54 -0.62 -4.17
CA ARG A 62 -4.27 0.26 -5.30
C ARG A 62 -5.08 -0.11 -6.53
N LEU A 63 -5.25 -1.40 -6.81
CA LEU A 63 -6.10 -1.91 -7.89
C LEU A 63 -7.59 -1.67 -7.63
N ALA A 64 -8.05 -1.85 -6.39
CA ALA A 64 -9.45 -1.66 -6.01
C ALA A 64 -9.89 -0.17 -6.07
N ASP A 65 -8.94 0.74 -6.03
CA ASP A 65 -9.14 2.19 -5.93
C ASP A 65 -8.84 2.93 -7.25
N LEU A 66 -8.48 2.19 -8.32
CA LEU A 66 -8.32 2.66 -9.71
C LEU A 66 -9.65 2.72 -10.46
#